data_AF-A0A5J4NA93-F1
#
_entry.id   AF-A0A5J4NA93-F1
#
_cell.length_a   1.000
_cell.length_b   1.000
_cell.length_c   1.000
_cell.angle_alpha   90.00
_cell.angle_beta   90.00
_cell.angle_gamma   90.00
#
_symmetry.space_group_name_H-M   'P 1'
#
loop_
_entity.id
_entity.type
_entity.pdbx_description
1 polymer ?
#
loop_
_entity_poly.entity_id
_entity_poly.type
_entity_poly.pdbx_seq_one_letter_code
_entity_poly.pdbx_strand_id
1 'polypeptide(L)'
;MGINVRTFFLLGELPPNQDILTVNYIQKSLEQENKIYGDLLQFDFVDHYNNNTYKLMAALQFAAEYCPQTRFVMIVDDDFLVHPMNLIKSLTQVTQTQYPRYVAGHVFPHSNPLRSPFSKWYVSYNDYPYSVYPRYPSGGSIIISMPVVKLLLVGMRFTRYLFIDDVFLGIVLHKLGISPMHLPEITIETQPDMKSMIAAHGFDNGHALLQGWVQLHLEQYCK
;
A
#
# COMPACT_ATOMS: atom_id res chain seq x y z
N MET A 1 17.24 4.66 19.39
CA MET A 1 17.29 5.33 18.07
C MET A 1 16.01 6.14 17.93
N GLY A 2 16.10 7.45 17.66
CA GLY A 2 14.96 8.38 17.63
C GLY A 2 14.08 8.29 16.38
N ILE A 3 13.78 7.08 15.91
CA ILE A 3 12.92 6.85 14.74
C ILE A 3 11.50 6.61 15.27
N ASN A 4 10.56 7.44 14.83
CA ASN A 4 9.16 7.32 15.18
C ASN A 4 8.42 6.62 14.03
N VAL A 5 7.75 5.51 14.34
CA VAL A 5 6.89 4.77 13.41
C VAL A 5 5.46 4.88 13.93
N ARG A 6 4.54 5.20 13.04
CA ARG A 6 3.09 5.17 13.31
C ARG A 6 2.42 4.32 12.26
N THR A 7 1.48 3.50 12.70
CA THR A 7 0.68 2.62 11.86
C THR A 7 -0.77 3.09 11.92
N PHE A 8 -1.46 3.00 10.80
CA PHE A 8 -2.89 3.26 10.70
C PHE A 8 -3.50 2.16 9.83
N PHE A 9 -4.73 1.75 10.15
CA PHE A 9 -5.50 0.80 9.36
C PHE A 9 -6.58 1.55 8.58
N LEU A 10 -6.67 1.29 7.28
CA LEU A 10 -7.55 2.03 6.37
C LEU A 10 -8.70 1.17 5.88
N LEU A 11 -9.90 1.68 6.09
CA LEU A 11 -11.14 0.99 5.78
C LEU A 11 -12.10 1.93 5.05
N GLY A 12 -12.94 1.35 4.21
CA GLY A 12 -14.14 1.99 3.69
C GLY A 12 -15.39 1.64 4.49
N GLU A 13 -16.53 2.00 3.93
CA GLU A 13 -17.84 1.52 4.36
C GLU A 13 -18.07 0.08 3.92
N LEU A 14 -18.83 -0.69 4.71
CA LEU A 14 -19.18 -2.05 4.34
C LEU A 14 -20.09 -2.05 3.11
N PRO A 15 -19.97 -3.07 2.21
CA PRO A 15 -20.82 -3.15 1.03
C PRO A 15 -22.32 -3.17 1.38
N PRO A 16 -23.16 -2.38 0.67
CA PRO A 16 -24.59 -2.26 0.98
C PRO A 16 -25.39 -3.54 0.73
N ASN A 17 -24.80 -4.51 0.02
CA ASN A 17 -25.42 -5.79 -0.32
C ASN A 17 -25.35 -6.82 0.82
N GLN A 18 -24.75 -6.47 1.96
CA GLN A 18 -24.72 -7.31 3.16
C GLN A 18 -25.98 -7.13 4.01
N ASP A 19 -26.31 -8.16 4.79
CA ASP A 19 -27.41 -8.11 5.74
C ASP A 19 -27.21 -6.97 6.77
N ILE A 20 -28.27 -6.19 7.02
CA ILE A 20 -28.22 -4.98 7.88
C ILE A 20 -27.74 -5.32 9.29
N LEU A 21 -28.10 -6.49 9.84
CA LEU A 21 -27.65 -6.89 11.18
C LEU A 21 -26.14 -7.14 11.19
N THR A 22 -25.61 -7.73 10.12
CA THR A 22 -24.18 -7.99 9.95
C THR A 22 -23.41 -6.67 9.81
N VAL A 23 -23.89 -5.75 8.97
CA VAL A 23 -23.29 -4.42 8.79
C VAL A 23 -23.23 -3.67 10.13
N ASN A 24 -24.35 -3.64 10.87
CA ASN A 24 -24.41 -2.98 12.17
C ASN A 24 -23.51 -3.64 13.21
N TYR A 25 -23.42 -4.97 13.20
CA TYR A 25 -22.55 -5.70 14.11
C TYR A 25 -21.08 -5.36 13.85
N ILE A 26 -20.63 -5.45 12.59
CA ILE A 26 -19.24 -5.16 12.22
C ILE A 26 -18.92 -3.69 12.50
N GLN A 27 -19.78 -2.75 12.12
CA GLN A 27 -19.54 -1.32 12.39
C GLN A 27 -19.39 -1.05 13.89
N LYS A 28 -20.23 -1.67 14.73
CA LYS A 28 -20.11 -1.56 16.19
C LYS A 28 -18.80 -2.16 16.72
N SER A 29 -18.34 -3.27 16.14
CA SER A 29 -17.03 -3.86 16.48
C SER A 29 -15.88 -2.94 16.09
N LEU A 30 -15.92 -2.30 14.91
CA LEU A 30 -14.92 -1.32 14.47
C LEU A 30 -14.89 -0.10 15.40
N GLU A 31 -16.06 0.42 15.82
CA GLU A 31 -16.12 1.53 16.77
C GLU A 31 -15.55 1.17 18.15
N GLN A 32 -15.72 -0.08 18.59
CA GLN A 32 -15.15 -0.56 19.85
C GLN A 32 -13.64 -0.72 19.76
N GLU A 33 -13.15 -1.28 18.67
CA GLU A 33 -11.72 -1.42 18.39
C GLU A 33 -11.05 -0.03 18.33
N ASN A 34 -11.65 0.92 17.61
CA ASN A 34 -11.06 2.24 17.44
C ASN A 34 -11.05 3.05 18.74
N LYS A 35 -11.98 2.79 19.67
CA LYS A 35 -11.96 3.36 21.02
C LYS A 35 -10.77 2.86 21.85
N ILE A 36 -10.25 1.67 21.55
CA ILE A 36 -9.13 1.06 22.28
C ILE A 36 -7.80 1.49 21.66
N TYR A 37 -7.66 1.41 20.33
CA TYR A 37 -6.38 1.59 19.65
C TYR A 37 -6.22 2.96 18.98
N GLY A 38 -7.30 3.55 18.48
CA GLY A 38 -7.29 4.91 17.92
C GLY A 38 -6.49 5.05 16.62
N ASP A 39 -6.26 3.96 15.90
CA ASP A 39 -5.46 3.87 14.68
C ASP A 39 -6.27 3.49 13.43
N LEU A 40 -7.61 3.44 13.51
CA LEU A 40 -8.47 3.26 12.35
C LEU A 40 -8.77 4.57 11.62
N LEU A 41 -8.66 4.54 10.30
CA LEU A 41 -9.09 5.58 9.38
C LEU A 41 -10.17 5.01 8.47
N GLN A 42 -11.43 5.38 8.75
CA GLN A 42 -12.58 4.98 7.96
C GLN A 42 -13.02 6.10 7.02
N PHE A 43 -13.17 5.79 5.74
CA PHE A 43 -13.55 6.74 4.68
C PHE A 43 -14.92 6.38 4.07
N ASP A 44 -15.55 7.35 3.40
CA ASP A 44 -16.90 7.31 2.87
C ASP A 44 -17.02 6.64 1.47
N PHE A 45 -16.17 5.66 1.18
CA PHE A 45 -16.27 4.83 -0.02
C PHE A 45 -16.56 3.38 0.35
N VAL A 46 -17.27 2.65 -0.51
CA VAL A 46 -17.54 1.22 -0.29
C VAL A 46 -16.23 0.42 -0.37
N ASP A 47 -15.90 -0.30 0.70
CA ASP A 47 -14.71 -1.14 0.78
C ASP A 47 -14.89 -2.40 -0.07
N HIS A 48 -14.37 -2.32 -1.29
CA HIS A 48 -14.44 -3.38 -2.28
C HIS A 48 -13.19 -3.27 -3.16
N TYR A 49 -12.71 -4.39 -3.69
CA TYR A 49 -11.50 -4.45 -4.52
C TYR A 49 -11.47 -3.40 -5.65
N ASN A 50 -12.59 -3.20 -6.33
CA ASN A 50 -12.73 -2.21 -7.41
C ASN A 50 -12.60 -0.73 -6.95
N ASN A 51 -12.55 -0.49 -5.64
CA ASN A 51 -12.41 0.81 -5.00
C ASN A 51 -11.07 0.96 -4.27
N ASN A 52 -10.14 -0.01 -4.37
CA ASN A 52 -8.81 0.08 -3.76
C ASN A 52 -8.06 1.35 -4.18
N THR A 53 -8.30 1.85 -5.40
CA THR A 53 -7.70 3.11 -5.84
C THR A 53 -8.18 4.31 -5.03
N TYR A 54 -9.46 4.34 -4.62
CA TYR A 54 -9.94 5.36 -3.67
C TYR A 54 -9.28 5.21 -2.30
N LYS A 55 -9.11 3.98 -1.82
CA LYS A 55 -8.38 3.70 -0.56
C LYS A 55 -6.94 4.20 -0.62
N LEU A 56 -6.21 3.94 -1.71
CA LEU A 56 -4.86 4.49 -1.94
C LEU A 56 -4.86 6.02 -1.94
N MET A 57 -5.77 6.66 -2.69
CA MET A 57 -5.87 8.12 -2.74
C MET A 57 -6.15 8.73 -1.36
N ALA A 58 -7.06 8.12 -0.60
CA ALA A 58 -7.39 8.53 0.76
C ALA A 58 -6.19 8.39 1.71
N ALA A 59 -5.43 7.29 1.60
CA ALA A 59 -4.21 7.06 2.37
C ALA A 59 -3.16 8.15 2.15
N LEU A 60 -2.89 8.47 0.88
CA LEU A 60 -1.91 9.50 0.51
C LEU A 60 -2.38 10.89 0.94
N GLN A 61 -3.68 11.18 0.82
CA GLN A 61 -4.26 12.45 1.25
C GLN A 61 -4.12 12.61 2.77
N PHE A 62 -4.51 11.60 3.55
CA PHE A 62 -4.37 11.59 4.99
C PHE A 62 -2.91 11.79 5.40
N ALA A 63 -1.97 11.05 4.79
CA ALA A 63 -0.55 11.16 5.12
C ALA A 63 0.00 12.57 4.84
N ALA A 64 -0.38 13.19 3.72
CA ALA A 64 0.06 14.54 3.38
C ALA A 64 -0.52 15.62 4.30
N GLU A 65 -1.75 15.42 4.77
CA GLU A 65 -2.51 16.39 5.58
C GLU A 65 -2.17 16.30 7.06
N TYR A 66 -2.20 15.09 7.62
CA TYR A 66 -2.05 14.84 9.05
C TYR A 66 -0.64 14.41 9.47
N CYS A 67 0.20 13.98 8.52
CA CYS A 67 1.59 13.58 8.76
C CYS A 67 2.62 14.31 7.87
N PRO A 68 2.51 15.64 7.63
CA PRO A 68 3.33 16.33 6.62
C PRO A 68 4.84 16.32 6.88
N GLN A 69 5.25 16.03 8.12
CA GLN A 69 6.65 15.97 8.56
C GLN A 69 7.25 14.55 8.48
N THR A 70 6.47 13.52 8.16
CA THR A 70 7.06 12.18 7.97
C THR A 70 7.96 12.18 6.75
N ARG A 71 9.08 11.46 6.82
CA ARG A 71 9.99 11.34 5.68
C ARG A 71 9.43 10.41 4.62
N PHE A 72 8.87 9.29 5.05
CA PHE A 72 8.38 8.20 4.22
C PHE A 72 7.00 7.75 4.67
N VAL A 73 6.23 7.27 3.70
CA VAL A 73 4.94 6.61 3.87
C VAL A 73 5.10 5.22 3.26
N MET A 74 4.73 4.19 4.01
CA MET A 74 4.63 2.83 3.48
C MET A 74 3.16 2.46 3.40
N ILE A 75 2.71 2.10 2.21
CA ILE A 75 1.40 1.48 1.98
C ILE A 75 1.64 -0.01 1.91
N VAL A 76 0.91 -0.76 2.73
CA VAL A 76 1.09 -2.21 2.86
C VAL A 76 -0.28 -2.87 3.04
N ASP A 77 -0.47 -4.01 2.38
CA ASP A 77 -1.69 -4.82 2.53
C ASP A 77 -1.60 -5.68 3.81
N ASP A 78 -2.74 -6.16 4.28
CA ASP A 78 -2.85 -6.91 5.54
C ASP A 78 -2.38 -8.37 5.44
N ASP A 79 -2.00 -8.83 4.24
CA ASP A 79 -1.42 -10.15 3.96
C ASP A 79 0.11 -10.11 3.77
N PHE A 80 0.75 -8.97 4.10
CA PHE A 80 2.20 -8.83 4.11
C PHE A 80 2.79 -8.83 5.52
N LEU A 81 3.86 -9.60 5.71
CA LEU A 81 4.74 -9.46 6.86
C LEU A 81 5.84 -8.44 6.57
N VAL A 82 5.99 -7.45 7.44
CA VAL A 82 7.05 -6.44 7.36
C VAL A 82 8.13 -6.71 8.40
N HIS A 83 9.40 -6.64 7.99
CA HIS A 83 10.54 -6.68 8.90
C HIS A 83 10.98 -5.24 9.26
N PRO A 84 10.62 -4.70 10.45
CA PRO A 84 10.77 -3.27 10.74
C PRO A 84 12.24 -2.80 10.74
N MET A 85 13.17 -3.62 11.25
CA MET A 85 14.60 -3.24 11.27
C MET A 85 15.21 -3.15 9.87
N ASN A 86 14.85 -4.08 8.97
CA ASN A 86 15.31 -4.05 7.58
C ASN A 86 14.70 -2.88 6.83
N LEU A 87 13.41 -2.59 7.05
CA LEU A 87 12.76 -1.38 6.54
C LEU A 87 13.51 -0.13 6.99
N ILE A 88 13.73 0.04 8.29
CA ILE A 88 14.45 1.19 8.85
C ILE A 88 15.86 1.30 8.25
N LYS A 89 16.60 0.20 8.19
CA LYS A 89 17.94 0.16 7.61
C LYS A 89 17.92 0.65 6.15
N SER A 90 16.98 0.15 5.34
CA SER A 90 16.81 0.59 3.94
C SER A 90 16.48 2.08 3.85
N LEU A 91 15.53 2.58 4.64
CA LEU A 91 15.14 3.99 4.63
C LEU A 91 16.26 4.94 5.07
N THR A 92 17.13 4.52 5.99
CA THR A 92 18.29 5.33 6.43
C THR A 92 19.39 5.42 5.38
N GLN A 93 19.42 4.50 4.40
CA GLN A 93 20.38 4.50 3.30
C GLN A 93 19.92 5.34 2.10
N VAL A 94 18.66 5.81 2.08
CA VAL A 94 18.16 6.71 1.05
C VAL A 94 18.90 8.04 1.10
N THR A 95 19.64 8.33 0.03
CA THR A 95 20.46 9.53 -0.09
C THR A 95 19.61 10.79 -0.27
N GLN A 96 20.20 11.96 0.02
CA GLN A 96 19.54 13.25 -0.19
C GLN A 96 19.18 13.52 -1.65
N THR A 97 19.91 12.92 -2.61
CA THR A 97 19.64 13.04 -4.04
C THR A 97 18.49 12.13 -4.49
N GLN A 98 18.34 10.95 -3.88
CA GLN A 98 17.22 10.03 -4.14
C GLN A 98 15.92 10.51 -3.50
N TYR A 99 16.00 11.05 -2.27
CA TYR A 99 14.84 11.37 -1.44
C TYR A 99 13.71 12.16 -2.14
N PRO A 100 13.97 13.23 -2.92
CA PRO A 100 12.90 14.02 -3.54
C PRO A 100 12.05 13.27 -4.57
N ARG A 101 12.52 12.12 -5.04
CA ARG A 101 11.86 11.29 -6.07
C ARG A 101 11.76 9.82 -5.65
N TYR A 102 11.91 9.52 -4.36
CA TYR A 102 11.99 8.14 -3.91
C TYR A 102 10.60 7.49 -3.86
N VAL A 103 10.45 6.43 -4.65
CA VAL A 103 9.35 5.46 -4.60
C VAL A 103 9.95 4.08 -4.86
N ALA A 104 9.63 3.10 -4.03
CA ALA A 104 10.24 1.79 -4.10
C ALA A 104 9.27 0.67 -3.69
N GLY A 105 9.47 -0.53 -4.23
CA GLY A 105 8.61 -1.70 -4.02
C GLY A 105 9.02 -2.88 -4.90
N HIS A 106 8.18 -3.90 -4.99
CA HIS A 106 8.34 -4.96 -5.99
C HIS A 106 7.88 -4.42 -7.37
N VAL A 107 8.79 -3.90 -8.19
CA VAL A 107 8.42 -3.24 -9.46
C VAL A 107 8.25 -4.21 -10.61
N PHE A 108 7.07 -4.20 -11.25
CA PHE A 108 6.85 -4.80 -12.55
C PHE A 108 7.39 -3.88 -13.66
N PRO A 109 8.34 -4.34 -14.49
CA PRO A 109 8.96 -3.50 -15.50
C PRO A 109 8.02 -3.25 -16.69
N HIS A 110 7.29 -4.29 -17.12
CA HIS A 110 6.33 -4.26 -18.21
C HIS A 110 5.29 -5.33 -17.93
N SER A 111 4.02 -4.94 -17.88
CA SER A 111 2.90 -5.88 -17.87
C SER A 111 1.80 -5.38 -18.80
N ASN A 112 0.94 -6.30 -19.25
CA ASN A 112 -0.10 -5.99 -20.22
C ASN A 112 -1.46 -5.95 -19.51
N PRO A 113 -2.34 -4.99 -19.87
CA PRO A 113 -3.73 -5.02 -19.43
C PRO A 113 -4.41 -6.31 -19.87
N LEU A 114 -5.09 -6.99 -18.96
CA LEU A 114 -5.90 -8.15 -19.33
C LEU A 114 -7.16 -7.68 -20.04
N ARG A 115 -7.34 -8.12 -21.30
CA ARG A 115 -8.44 -7.71 -22.18
C ARG A 115 -9.60 -8.70 -22.22
N SER A 116 -9.55 -9.76 -21.42
CA SER A 116 -10.66 -10.72 -21.28
C SER A 116 -11.67 -10.22 -20.25
N PRO A 117 -12.95 -10.03 -20.59
CA PRO A 117 -13.99 -9.61 -19.65
C PRO A 117 -14.22 -10.56 -18.47
N PHE A 118 -13.73 -11.81 -18.56
CA PHE A 118 -13.81 -12.81 -17.49
C PHE A 118 -12.68 -12.70 -16.47
N SER A 119 -11.69 -11.85 -16.71
CA SER A 119 -10.62 -11.60 -15.75
C SER A 119 -11.09 -10.64 -14.66
N LYS A 120 -10.77 -10.95 -13.40
CA LYS A 120 -10.94 -10.00 -12.29
C LYS A 120 -10.15 -8.69 -12.48
N TRP A 121 -9.14 -8.70 -13.34
CA TRP A 121 -8.31 -7.55 -13.71
C TRP A 121 -8.58 -7.08 -15.15
N TYR A 122 -9.80 -7.30 -15.66
CA TYR A 122 -10.20 -6.84 -16.98
C TYR A 122 -10.10 -5.31 -17.09
N VAL A 123 -9.41 -4.82 -18.11
CA VAL A 123 -9.34 -3.40 -18.44
C VAL A 123 -9.72 -3.21 -19.89
N SER A 124 -10.73 -2.38 -20.15
CA SER A 124 -11.20 -2.08 -21.50
C SER A 124 -10.24 -1.11 -22.23
N TYR A 125 -10.29 -1.07 -23.57
CA TYR A 125 -9.55 -0.05 -24.33
C TYR A 125 -10.06 1.38 -24.05
N ASN A 126 -11.31 1.53 -23.62
CA ASN A 126 -11.87 2.82 -23.23
C ASN A 126 -11.26 3.33 -21.91
N ASP A 127 -10.96 2.43 -20.98
CA ASP A 127 -10.36 2.79 -19.69
C ASP A 127 -8.85 2.96 -19.79
N TYR A 128 -8.19 2.14 -20.61
CA TYR A 128 -6.77 2.26 -20.90
C TYR A 128 -6.48 1.85 -22.35
N PRO A 129 -6.15 2.80 -23.26
CA PRO A 129 -6.04 2.53 -24.69
C PRO A 129 -4.72 1.86 -25.10
N TYR A 130 -3.70 1.87 -24.25
CA TYR A 130 -2.36 1.37 -24.58
C TYR A 130 -2.23 -0.14 -24.33
N SER A 131 -1.31 -0.80 -25.03
CA SER A 131 -1.10 -2.26 -24.93
C SER A 131 -0.24 -2.69 -23.73
N VAL A 132 0.49 -1.76 -23.10
CA VAL A 132 1.45 -2.03 -22.03
C VAL A 132 1.26 -0.99 -20.92
N TYR A 133 1.28 -1.41 -19.66
CA TYR A 133 1.33 -0.51 -18.51
C TYR A 133 2.74 0.07 -18.33
N PRO A 134 2.86 1.32 -17.84
CA PRO A 134 4.16 1.83 -17.40
C PRO A 134 4.68 1.03 -16.21
N ARG A 135 5.94 1.23 -15.82
CA ARG A 135 6.50 0.61 -14.62
C ARG A 135 5.69 1.00 -13.38
N TYR A 136 5.32 0.02 -12.56
CA TYR A 136 4.64 0.24 -11.29
C TYR A 136 5.16 -0.69 -10.19
N PRO A 137 5.22 -0.23 -8.93
CA PRO A 137 5.42 -1.12 -7.78
C PRO A 137 4.12 -1.92 -7.55
N SER A 138 4.23 -3.24 -7.44
CA SER A 138 3.12 -4.17 -7.22
C SER A 138 2.42 -3.94 -5.88
N GLY A 139 1.09 -4.11 -5.92
CA GLY A 139 0.15 -3.82 -4.84
C GLY A 139 0.36 -4.68 -3.59
N GLY A 140 0.77 -4.00 -2.52
CA GLY A 140 0.73 -4.52 -1.17
C GLY A 140 1.99 -4.24 -0.35
N SER A 141 3.04 -3.68 -0.93
CA SER A 141 4.14 -3.08 -0.16
C SER A 141 4.91 -2.05 -0.99
N ILE A 142 4.59 -0.77 -0.74
CA ILE A 142 5.10 0.37 -1.50
C ILE A 142 5.61 1.44 -0.53
N ILE A 143 6.84 1.88 -0.72
CA ILE A 143 7.47 2.93 0.07
C ILE A 143 7.54 4.20 -0.78
N ILE A 144 7.02 5.31 -0.25
CA ILE A 144 6.90 6.59 -0.95
C ILE A 144 7.48 7.69 -0.07
N SER A 145 8.37 8.50 -0.61
CA SER A 145 8.83 9.72 0.08
C SER A 145 7.74 10.80 0.08
N MET A 146 7.67 11.59 1.16
CA MET A 146 6.65 12.64 1.29
C MET A 146 6.62 13.67 0.13
N PRO A 147 7.76 14.09 -0.47
CA PRO A 147 7.72 14.91 -1.69
C PRO A 147 6.97 14.24 -2.84
N VAL A 148 7.15 12.93 -3.03
CA VAL A 148 6.43 12.19 -4.07
C VAL A 148 4.95 12.01 -3.71
N VAL A 149 4.60 11.76 -2.44
CA VAL A 149 3.19 11.74 -1.99
C VAL A 149 2.46 13.03 -2.43
N LYS A 150 3.07 14.20 -2.21
CA LYS A 150 2.49 15.49 -2.60
C LYS A 150 2.34 15.64 -4.12
N LEU A 151 3.32 15.17 -4.89
CA LEU A 151 3.25 15.17 -6.35
C LEU A 151 2.16 14.22 -6.88
N LEU A 152 2.03 13.04 -6.25
CA LEU A 152 1.01 12.05 -6.58
C LEU A 152 -0.38 12.63 -6.38
N LEU A 153 -0.66 13.31 -5.25
CA LEU A 153 -1.96 13.93 -5.00
C LEU A 153 -2.36 14.94 -6.09
N VAL A 154 -1.39 15.69 -6.64
CA VAL A 154 -1.65 16.57 -7.79
C VAL A 154 -1.88 15.75 -9.05
N GLY A 155 -1.01 14.80 -9.37
CA GLY A 155 -1.10 13.99 -10.59
C GLY A 155 -2.35 13.11 -10.67
N MET A 156 -2.81 12.58 -9.54
CA MET A 156 -4.01 11.76 -9.42
C MET A 156 -5.27 12.53 -9.83
N ARG A 157 -5.38 13.82 -9.48
CA ARG A 157 -6.53 14.68 -9.86
C ARG A 157 -6.68 14.87 -11.37
N PHE A 158 -5.59 14.73 -12.13
CA PHE A 158 -5.58 14.88 -13.59
C PHE A 158 -5.41 13.55 -14.31
N THR A 159 -5.63 12.42 -13.64
CA THR A 159 -5.49 11.09 -14.20
C THR A 159 -6.83 10.38 -14.14
N ARG A 160 -7.24 9.80 -15.27
CA ARG A 160 -8.47 9.01 -15.34
C ARG A 160 -8.36 7.84 -14.36
N TYR A 161 -9.40 7.65 -13.56
CA TYR A 161 -9.50 6.55 -12.60
C TYR A 161 -9.30 5.19 -13.28
N LEU A 162 -8.55 4.32 -12.63
CA LEU A 162 -8.41 2.91 -12.95
C LEU A 162 -8.49 2.16 -11.63
N PHE A 163 -9.30 1.10 -11.54
CA PHE A 163 -9.57 0.44 -10.25
C PHE A 163 -8.38 -0.33 -9.67
N ILE A 164 -7.44 -0.74 -10.53
CA ILE A 164 -6.20 -1.41 -10.15
C ILE A 164 -5.23 -0.34 -9.65
N ASP A 165 -5.10 -0.24 -8.34
CA ASP A 165 -4.47 0.86 -7.61
C ASP A 165 -2.96 0.96 -7.83
N ASP A 166 -2.26 -0.17 -7.86
CA ASP A 166 -0.83 -0.23 -8.15
C ASP A 166 -0.51 0.21 -9.60
N VAL A 167 -1.29 -0.23 -10.57
CA VAL A 167 -1.21 0.23 -11.97
C VAL A 167 -1.57 1.71 -12.08
N PHE A 168 -2.64 2.16 -11.41
CA PHE A 168 -3.03 3.57 -11.38
C PHE A 168 -1.89 4.45 -10.84
N LEU A 169 -1.26 4.03 -9.74
CA LEU A 169 -0.08 4.68 -9.18
C LEU A 169 1.05 4.75 -10.20
N GLY A 170 1.34 3.66 -10.90
CA GLY A 170 2.32 3.61 -11.98
C GLY A 170 2.05 4.61 -13.11
N ILE A 171 0.80 4.73 -13.54
CA ILE A 171 0.38 5.70 -14.57
C ILE A 171 0.66 7.13 -14.09
N VAL A 172 0.32 7.46 -12.84
CA VAL A 172 0.56 8.80 -12.28
C VAL A 172 2.06 9.07 -12.16
N LEU A 173 2.85 8.11 -11.65
CA LEU A 173 4.31 8.22 -11.56
C LEU A 173 4.95 8.47 -12.94
N HIS A 174 4.50 7.73 -13.95
CA HIS A 174 4.96 7.88 -15.33
C HIS A 174 4.69 9.29 -15.87
N LYS A 175 3.47 9.82 -15.66
CA LYS A 175 3.11 11.20 -16.06
C LYS A 175 3.95 12.26 -15.35
N LEU A 176 4.40 11.99 -14.12
CA LEU A 176 5.27 12.87 -13.33
C LEU A 176 6.76 12.71 -13.69
N GLY A 177 7.13 11.78 -14.57
CA GLY A 177 8.53 11.48 -14.89
C GLY A 177 9.30 10.89 -13.71
N ILE A 178 8.61 10.14 -12.84
CA ILE A 178 9.20 9.45 -11.69
C ILE A 178 9.17 7.94 -11.99
N SER A 179 10.32 7.29 -11.86
CA SER A 179 10.42 5.84 -12.06
C SER A 179 10.56 5.12 -10.71
N PRO A 180 9.69 4.15 -10.38
CA PRO A 180 9.80 3.41 -9.13
C PRO A 180 11.03 2.48 -9.15
N MET A 181 11.68 2.39 -7.99
CA MET A 181 12.85 1.53 -7.75
C MET A 181 12.41 0.13 -7.33
N HIS A 182 12.96 -0.89 -7.97
CA HIS A 182 12.75 -2.28 -7.55
C HIS A 182 13.59 -2.58 -6.31
N LEU A 183 12.97 -3.10 -5.25
CA LEU A 183 13.64 -3.63 -4.06
C LEU A 183 13.47 -5.15 -4.01
N PRO A 184 14.53 -5.95 -4.24
CA PRO A 184 14.46 -7.41 -4.17
C PRO A 184 13.99 -7.94 -2.80
N GLU A 185 14.21 -7.15 -1.75
CA GLU A 185 13.80 -7.48 -0.38
C GLU A 185 12.29 -7.30 -0.14
N ILE A 186 11.56 -6.71 -1.09
CA ILE A 186 10.10 -6.68 -1.10
C ILE A 186 9.63 -7.76 -2.10
N THR A 187 9.07 -8.83 -1.55
CA THR A 187 8.74 -10.03 -2.33
C THR A 187 7.25 -10.35 -2.31
N ILE A 188 6.80 -10.88 -3.43
CA ILE A 188 5.47 -11.45 -3.64
C ILE A 188 5.50 -12.99 -3.58
N GLU A 189 6.65 -13.57 -3.21
CA GLU A 189 6.85 -15.01 -3.04
C GLU A 189 6.39 -15.48 -1.66
N THR A 190 5.86 -16.69 -1.59
CA THR A 190 5.30 -17.30 -0.37
C THR A 190 6.35 -17.90 0.58
N GLN A 191 7.63 -17.91 0.19
CA GLN A 191 8.74 -18.40 1.02
C GLN A 191 9.92 -17.41 0.99
N PRO A 192 9.78 -16.26 1.66
CA PRO A 192 10.83 -15.24 1.68
C PRO A 192 12.04 -15.68 2.51
N ASP A 193 13.22 -15.11 2.22
CA ASP A 193 14.32 -15.11 3.18
C ASP A 193 13.97 -14.14 4.33
N MET A 194 13.50 -14.72 5.43
CA MET A 194 13.07 -14.00 6.62
C MET A 194 14.15 -13.08 7.21
N LYS A 195 15.44 -13.32 6.95
CA LYS A 195 16.53 -12.51 7.48
C LYS A 195 16.77 -11.23 6.67
N SER A 196 16.57 -11.27 5.36
CA SER A 196 16.89 -10.16 4.47
C SER A 196 15.67 -9.38 3.98
N MET A 197 14.47 -9.97 4.02
CA MET A 197 13.28 -9.31 3.52
C MET A 197 12.96 -8.00 4.26
N ILE A 198 12.41 -7.04 3.54
CA ILE A 198 11.76 -5.84 4.07
C ILE A 198 10.26 -6.14 4.24
N ALA A 199 9.64 -6.74 3.22
CA ALA A 199 8.24 -7.15 3.25
C ALA A 199 8.02 -8.38 2.38
N ALA A 200 7.14 -9.27 2.81
CA ALA A 200 6.80 -10.47 2.05
C ALA A 200 5.29 -10.76 2.12
N HIS A 201 4.71 -11.09 0.97
CA HIS A 201 3.32 -11.54 0.85
C HIS A 201 3.15 -12.98 1.38
N GLY A 202 1.90 -13.41 1.57
CA GLY A 202 1.53 -14.80 1.86
C GLY A 202 1.22 -15.07 3.33
N PHE A 203 0.94 -14.01 4.09
CA PHE A 203 0.56 -14.06 5.48
C PHE A 203 -0.93 -13.74 5.63
N ASP A 204 -1.77 -14.53 4.95
CA ASP A 204 -3.21 -14.27 4.67
C ASP A 204 -4.14 -14.16 5.89
N ASN A 205 -3.61 -14.24 7.12
CA ASN A 205 -4.41 -14.08 8.34
C ASN A 205 -3.52 -13.72 9.55
N GLY A 206 -4.17 -13.27 10.62
CA GLY A 206 -3.49 -12.89 11.86
C GLY A 206 -2.65 -14.00 12.50
N HIS A 207 -3.01 -15.27 12.32
CA HIS A 207 -2.21 -16.39 12.84
C HIS A 207 -0.90 -16.54 12.06
N ALA A 208 -0.96 -16.48 10.73
CA ALA A 208 0.22 -16.50 9.87
C ALA A 208 1.14 -15.31 10.16
N LEU A 209 0.59 -14.09 10.26
CA LEU A 209 1.34 -12.89 10.63
C LEU A 209 2.04 -13.05 11.99
N LEU A 210 1.35 -13.58 13.00
CA LEU A 210 1.93 -13.79 14.33
C LEU A 210 3.05 -14.83 14.29
N GLN A 211 2.86 -15.94 13.58
CA GLN A 211 3.91 -16.96 13.41
C GLN A 211 5.14 -16.38 12.69
N GLY A 212 4.92 -15.62 11.62
CA GLY A 212 5.97 -14.95 10.90
C GLY A 212 6.71 -13.94 11.78
N TRP A 213 5.99 -13.14 12.57
CA TRP A 213 6.57 -12.20 13.54
C TRP A 213 7.50 -12.90 14.54
N VAL A 214 7.07 -14.03 15.11
CA VAL A 214 7.89 -14.83 16.04
C VAL A 214 9.18 -15.31 15.37
N GLN A 215 9.12 -15.71 14.10
CA GLN A 215 10.29 -16.15 13.32
C GLN A 215 11.29 -15.02 13.03
N LEU A 216 10.87 -13.75 13.10
CA LEU A 216 11.80 -12.62 12.93
C LEU A 216 12.75 -12.44 14.13
N HIS A 217 12.44 -13.05 15.28
CA HIS A 217 13.25 -12.98 16.50
C HIS A 217 13.60 -11.53 16.93
N LEU A 218 12.63 -10.62 16.83
CA LEU A 218 12.83 -9.18 17.09
C LEU A 218 12.59 -8.76 18.54
N GLU A 219 12.29 -9.71 19.44
CA GLU A 219 11.99 -9.46 20.86
C GLU A 219 13.04 -8.61 21.57
N GLN A 220 14.31 -8.77 21.18
CA GLN A 220 15.44 -8.01 21.73
C GLN A 220 15.38 -6.49 21.49
N TYR A 221 14.56 -6.05 20.53
CA TYR A 221 14.41 -4.64 20.15
C TYR A 221 13.16 -3.96 20.73
N CYS A 222 12.23 -4.73 21.30
CA CYS A 222 11.05 -4.22 22.00
C CYS A 222 11.41 -3.90 23.46
N LYS A 223 12.03 -2.74 23.68
CA LYS A 223 12.30 -2.19 25.02
C LYS A 223 11.50 -0.94 25.28
#